data_AF-A0A7S1NFT5-F1
#
_entry.id   AF-A0A7S1NFT5-F1
#
_cell.length_a   1.000
_cell.length_b   1.000
_cell.length_c   1.000
_cell.angle_alpha   90.00
_cell.angle_beta   90.00
_cell.angle_gamma   90.00
#
_symmetry.space_group_name_H-M   'P 1'
#
loop_
_entity.id
_entity.type
_entity.pdbx_description
1 polymer ?
#
loop_
_entity_poly.entity_id
_entity_poly.type
_entity_poly.pdbx_seq_one_letter_code
_entity_poly.pdbx_strand_id
1 'polypeptide(L)'
;CRQQLPARPHYNWGRGFVTTMVESAALALQAASAKYEDLVLKRTLRSTVVPWLWEPDVPQYLALLDDLFPGTLGEDCYHMKLEQALVEELVAAGLCESADWRSKVVQVYEAQVTCHAVVLLGPPQSGKTTAGHVLRNA
;
A
#
# COMPACT_ATOMS: atom_id res chain seq x y z
N CYS A 1 1.50 -17.53 -1.38
CA CYS A 1 0.85 -16.71 -2.45
C CYS A 1 0.66 -17.46 -3.76
N ARG A 2 1.71 -17.78 -4.56
CA ARG A 2 1.56 -18.39 -5.90
C ARG A 2 0.72 -19.69 -5.96
N GLN A 3 0.78 -20.52 -4.92
CA GLN A 3 0.04 -21.77 -4.86
C GLN A 3 -1.39 -21.63 -4.30
N GLN A 4 -1.66 -20.56 -3.55
CA GLN A 4 -2.91 -20.40 -2.79
C GLN A 4 -3.85 -19.35 -3.37
N LEU A 5 -3.30 -18.29 -4.00
CA LEU A 5 -4.09 -17.27 -4.69
C LEU A 5 -4.41 -17.71 -6.12
N PRO A 6 -5.56 -17.30 -6.68
CA PRO A 6 -5.87 -17.53 -8.09
C PRO A 6 -4.78 -16.99 -9.02
N ALA A 7 -4.46 -17.73 -10.08
CA ALA A 7 -3.50 -17.28 -11.08
C ALA A 7 -4.10 -16.14 -11.91
N ARG A 8 -3.55 -14.93 -11.79
CA ARG A 8 -3.92 -13.77 -12.63
C ARG A 8 -2.76 -13.29 -13.49
N PRO A 9 -3.02 -12.81 -14.72
CA PRO A 9 -1.95 -12.40 -15.64
C PRO A 9 -1.10 -11.23 -15.15
N HIS A 10 -1.67 -10.31 -14.37
CA HIS A 10 -0.99 -9.10 -13.88
C HIS A 10 -0.26 -9.30 -12.55
N TYR A 11 -0.35 -10.48 -11.95
CA TYR A 11 0.35 -10.76 -10.69
C TYR A 11 1.84 -10.92 -10.92
N ASN A 12 2.63 -10.12 -10.20
CA ASN A 12 4.07 -10.17 -10.27
C ASN A 12 4.65 -10.83 -9.01
N TRP A 13 5.06 -12.10 -9.16
CA TRP A 13 5.81 -12.84 -8.13
C TRP A 13 7.27 -13.07 -8.55
N GLY A 14 7.78 -12.28 -9.51
CA GLY A 14 9.12 -12.43 -10.05
C GLY A 14 10.21 -12.06 -9.03
N ARG A 15 11.44 -12.54 -9.27
CA ARG A 15 12.59 -12.29 -8.37
C ARG A 15 12.82 -10.79 -8.12
N GLY A 16 12.69 -9.95 -9.15
CA GLY A 16 12.88 -8.50 -9.01
C GLY A 16 11.91 -7.88 -8.01
N PHE A 17 10.62 -8.24 -8.07
CA PHE A 17 9.61 -7.77 -7.12
C PHE A 17 9.93 -8.20 -5.68
N VAL A 18 10.35 -9.46 -5.51
CA VAL A 18 10.77 -9.98 -4.19
C VAL A 18 12.00 -9.24 -3.67
N THR A 19 12.99 -8.95 -4.52
CA THR A 19 14.18 -8.19 -4.13
C THR A 19 13.82 -6.77 -3.66
N THR A 20 13.01 -6.03 -4.42
CA THR A 20 12.55 -4.69 -4.02
C THR A 20 11.79 -4.69 -2.71
N MET A 21 10.95 -5.70 -2.49
CA MET A 21 10.20 -5.87 -1.25
C MET A 21 11.14 -6.10 -0.05
N VAL A 22 12.17 -6.94 -0.22
CA VAL A 22 13.19 -7.19 0.81
C VAL A 22 14.03 -5.94 1.10
N GLU A 23 14.43 -5.20 0.07
CA GLU A 23 15.18 -3.95 0.22
C GLU A 23 14.35 -2.88 0.96
N SER A 24 13.07 -2.73 0.60
CA SER A 24 12.14 -1.83 1.28
C SER A 24 11.95 -2.23 2.75
N ALA A 25 11.81 -3.53 3.02
CA ALA A 25 11.68 -4.05 4.38
C ALA A 25 12.95 -3.78 5.21
N ALA A 26 14.14 -3.99 4.63
CA ALA A 26 15.41 -3.71 5.28
C ALA A 26 15.56 -2.22 5.65
N LEU A 27 15.16 -1.31 4.77
CA LEU A 27 15.16 0.13 5.06
C LEU A 27 14.19 0.49 6.19
N ALA A 28 12.99 -0.09 6.18
CA ALA A 28 12.00 0.15 7.23
C ALA A 28 12.46 -0.37 8.60
N LEU A 29 13.19 -1.49 8.62
CA LEU A 29 13.75 -2.06 9.85
C LEU A 29 14.88 -1.22 10.44
N GLN A 30 15.69 -0.53 9.63
CA GLN A 30 16.75 0.36 10.13
C GLN A 30 16.20 1.52 10.97
N ALA A 31 14.98 1.97 10.68
CA ALA A 31 14.31 3.04 11.42
C ALA A 31 13.51 2.53 12.64
N ALA A 32 13.39 1.20 12.81
CA ALA A 32 12.55 0.57 13.81
C ALA A 32 13.35 -0.03 14.97
N SER A 33 12.70 -0.15 16.13
CA SER A 33 13.23 -0.92 17.26
C SER A 33 13.04 -2.42 17.01
N ALA A 34 14.00 -3.25 17.42
CA ALA A 34 13.95 -4.72 17.30
C ALA A 34 12.66 -5.34 17.90
N LYS A 35 12.04 -4.69 18.89
CA LYS A 35 10.78 -5.16 19.49
C LYS A 35 9.61 -5.17 18.48
N TYR A 36 9.68 -4.37 17.41
CA TYR A 36 8.62 -4.22 16.41
C TYR A 36 9.00 -4.81 15.04
N GLU A 37 10.06 -5.61 14.96
CA GLU A 37 10.56 -6.18 13.71
C GLU A 37 9.47 -6.92 12.92
N ASP A 38 8.76 -7.86 13.55
CA ASP A 38 7.68 -8.61 12.91
C ASP A 38 6.54 -7.72 12.41
N LEU A 39 6.19 -6.68 13.18
CA LEU A 39 5.15 -5.73 12.81
C LEU A 39 5.57 -4.92 11.57
N VAL A 40 6.81 -4.45 11.53
CA VAL A 40 7.36 -3.70 10.40
C VAL A 40 7.46 -4.59 9.16
N LEU A 41 7.93 -5.84 9.31
CA LEU A 41 7.99 -6.80 8.21
C LEU A 41 6.60 -7.09 7.63
N LYS A 42 5.65 -7.51 8.48
CA LYS A 42 4.27 -7.76 8.08
C LYS A 42 3.70 -6.58 7.31
N ARG A 43 3.93 -5.38 7.83
CA ARG A 43 3.43 -4.15 7.25
C ARG A 43 4.04 -3.85 5.87
N THR A 44 5.36 -3.89 5.74
CA THR A 44 6.02 -3.61 4.46
C THR A 44 5.60 -4.63 3.40
N LEU A 45 5.42 -5.90 3.77
CA LEU A 45 4.88 -6.91 2.87
C LEU A 45 3.45 -6.57 2.43
N ARG A 46 2.59 -6.16 3.36
CA ARG A 46 1.21 -5.75 3.05
C ARG A 46 1.17 -4.57 2.08
N SER A 47 1.86 -3.47 2.37
CA SER A 47 1.83 -2.27 1.53
C SER A 47 2.43 -2.51 0.14
N THR A 48 3.43 -3.40 0.03
CA THR A 48 4.07 -3.71 -1.25
C THR A 48 3.18 -4.59 -2.14
N VAL A 49 2.45 -5.55 -1.55
CA VAL A 49 1.70 -6.57 -2.31
C VAL A 49 0.26 -6.15 -2.60
N VAL A 50 -0.45 -5.56 -1.64
CA VAL A 50 -1.89 -5.22 -1.76
C VAL A 50 -2.22 -4.37 -2.99
N PRO A 51 -1.43 -3.36 -3.40
CA PRO A 51 -1.72 -2.55 -4.59
C PRO A 51 -1.75 -3.34 -5.91
N TRP A 52 -1.11 -4.51 -5.95
CA TRP A 52 -1.05 -5.38 -7.13
C TRP A 52 -2.13 -6.47 -7.14
N LEU A 53 -2.87 -6.62 -6.04
CA LEU A 53 -3.88 -7.66 -5.92
C LEU A 53 -5.23 -7.21 -6.44
N TRP A 54 -6.00 -8.19 -6.89
CA TRP A 54 -7.42 -8.00 -7.15
C TRP A 54 -8.16 -7.96 -5.81
N GLU A 55 -9.09 -7.03 -5.65
CA GLU A 55 -9.75 -6.75 -4.38
C GLU A 55 -10.37 -7.99 -3.69
N PRO A 56 -11.09 -8.88 -4.39
CA PRO A 56 -11.58 -10.15 -3.83
C PRO A 56 -10.50 -11.12 -3.34
N ASP A 57 -9.27 -11.01 -3.84
CA ASP A 57 -8.15 -11.89 -3.44
C ASP A 57 -7.37 -11.28 -2.25
N VAL A 58 -7.61 -10.02 -1.89
CA VAL A 58 -6.94 -9.33 -0.77
C VAL A 58 -7.21 -10.02 0.58
N PRO A 59 -8.45 -10.40 0.95
CA PRO A 59 -8.71 -11.06 2.23
C PRO A 59 -7.94 -12.38 2.39
N GLN A 60 -7.82 -13.15 1.31
CA GLN A 60 -7.06 -14.40 1.31
C GLN A 60 -5.56 -14.15 1.50
N TYR A 61 -5.02 -13.10 0.87
CA TYR A 61 -3.64 -12.70 1.09
C TYR A 61 -3.39 -12.21 2.53
N LEU A 62 -4.31 -11.44 3.10
CA LEU A 62 -4.20 -10.97 4.48
C LEU A 62 -4.22 -12.12 5.48
N ALA A 63 -5.11 -13.11 5.29
CA ALA A 63 -5.12 -14.33 6.11
C ALA A 63 -3.76 -15.07 6.06
N LEU A 64 -3.17 -15.20 4.86
CA LEU A 64 -1.84 -15.80 4.72
C LEU A 64 -0.74 -15.02 5.42
N LEU A 65 -0.87 -13.70 5.43
CA LEU A 65 0.07 -12.80 6.07
C LEU A 65 -0.06 -12.86 7.59
N ASP A 66 -1.28 -12.98 8.11
CA ASP A 66 -1.55 -13.17 9.54
C ASP A 66 -1.03 -14.51 10.05
N ASP A 67 -1.16 -15.59 9.27
CA ASP A 67 -0.58 -16.90 9.58
C ASP A 67 0.95 -16.86 9.67
N LEU A 68 1.60 -16.00 8.89
CA LEU A 68 3.06 -15.87 8.86
C LEU A 68 3.60 -15.05 10.05
N PHE A 69 2.82 -14.09 10.54
CA PHE A 69 3.22 -13.18 11.62
C PHE A 69 2.20 -13.22 12.78
N PRO A 70 2.08 -14.35 13.49
CA PRO A 70 1.11 -14.50 14.58
C PRO A 70 1.42 -13.54 15.73
N GLY A 71 0.38 -12.96 16.36
CA GLY A 71 0.54 -12.11 17.55
C GLY A 71 0.97 -10.66 17.28
N THR A 72 1.15 -10.27 16.02
CA THR A 72 1.34 -8.86 15.63
C THR A 72 0.00 -8.12 15.62
N LEU A 73 -0.39 -7.59 16.78
CA LEU A 73 -1.55 -6.70 16.93
C LEU A 73 -1.06 -5.25 16.86
N GLY A 74 -1.46 -4.49 15.84
CA GLY A 74 -1.08 -3.09 15.70
C GLY A 74 -1.87 -2.37 14.60
N GLU A 75 -2.42 -1.22 14.94
CA GLU A 75 -3.37 -0.42 14.16
C GLU A 75 -2.73 0.26 12.93
N ASP A 76 -3.53 0.32 11.86
CA ASP A 76 -3.26 0.79 10.50
C ASP A 76 -3.02 2.32 10.37
N CYS A 77 -2.65 3.03 11.43
CA CYS A 77 -2.66 4.51 11.44
C CYS A 77 -1.28 5.15 11.20
N TYR A 78 -0.56 4.75 10.15
CA TYR A 78 0.79 5.28 9.91
C TYR A 78 0.82 6.65 9.22
N HIS A 79 -0.18 6.92 8.39
CA HIS A 79 -0.21 8.11 7.54
C HIS A 79 -1.17 9.17 8.06
N MET A 80 -1.45 9.24 9.38
CA MET A 80 -2.43 10.19 9.94
C MET A 80 -2.21 11.64 9.47
N LYS A 81 -0.95 12.10 9.43
CA LYS A 81 -0.61 13.45 8.95
C LYS A 81 -0.92 13.63 7.46
N LEU A 82 -0.56 12.64 6.64
CA LEU A 82 -0.86 12.64 5.21
C LEU A 82 -2.36 12.56 4.97
N GLU A 83 -3.07 11.67 5.66
CA GLU A 83 -4.53 11.55 5.55
C GLU A 83 -5.25 12.83 5.96
N GLN A 84 -4.76 13.51 6.99
CA GLN A 84 -5.28 14.81 7.37
C GLN A 84 -5.02 15.87 6.28
N ALA A 85 -3.79 15.96 5.76
CA ALA A 85 -3.45 16.88 4.69
C ALA A 85 -4.25 16.61 3.39
N LEU A 86 -4.48 15.34 3.06
CA LEU A 86 -5.35 14.93 1.95
C LEU A 86 -6.78 15.46 2.14
N VAL A 87 -7.35 15.34 3.34
CA VAL A 87 -8.70 15.85 3.63
C VAL A 87 -8.75 17.37 3.53
N GLU A 88 -7.76 18.08 4.05
CA GLU A 88 -7.67 19.53 3.98
C GLU A 88 -7.59 20.03 2.52
N GLU A 89 -6.77 19.39 1.68
CA GLU A 89 -6.65 19.72 0.26
C GLU A 89 -7.94 19.40 -0.52
N LEU A 90 -8.60 18.27 -0.23
CA LEU A 90 -9.87 17.92 -0.87
C LEU A 90 -10.96 18.96 -0.58
N VAL A 91 -11.05 19.42 0.66
CA VAL A 91 -11.98 20.48 1.07
C VAL A 91 -11.63 21.79 0.37
N ALA A 92 -10.35 22.18 0.31
CA ALA A 92 -9.91 23.38 -0.37
C ALA A 92 -10.21 23.35 -1.89
N ALA A 93 -10.06 22.18 -2.52
CA ALA A 93 -10.35 21.97 -3.93
C ALA A 93 -11.86 21.78 -4.23
N GLY A 94 -12.72 21.72 -3.22
CA GLY A 94 -14.16 21.46 -3.39
C GLY A 94 -14.46 20.08 -3.96
N LEU A 95 -13.60 19.10 -3.68
CA LEU A 95 -13.73 17.71 -4.16
C LEU A 95 -14.40 16.84 -3.10
N CYS A 96 -15.13 15.82 -3.56
CA CYS A 96 -15.65 14.76 -2.70
C CYS A 96 -14.76 13.53 -2.80
N GLU A 97 -14.51 12.86 -1.69
CA GLU A 97 -13.77 11.61 -1.62
C GLU A 97 -14.58 10.46 -1.03
N SER A 98 -14.14 9.25 -1.32
CA SER A 98 -14.53 8.05 -0.58
C SER A 98 -13.35 7.54 0.26
N ALA A 99 -13.65 6.78 1.31
CA ALA A 99 -12.62 6.13 2.13
C ALA A 99 -11.71 5.21 1.27
N ASP A 100 -12.30 4.48 0.32
CA ASP A 100 -11.56 3.61 -0.60
C ASP A 100 -10.61 4.39 -1.50
N TRP A 101 -11.06 5.53 -2.02
CA TRP A 101 -10.23 6.41 -2.85
C TRP A 101 -9.05 6.93 -2.04
N ARG A 102 -9.30 7.42 -0.81
CA ARG A 102 -8.24 7.90 0.09
C ARG A 102 -7.23 6.82 0.43
N SER A 103 -7.68 5.60 0.74
CA SER A 103 -6.80 4.44 0.96
C SER A 103 -5.93 4.15 -0.26
N LYS A 104 -6.48 4.30 -1.47
CA LYS A 104 -5.72 4.17 -2.72
C LYS A 104 -4.70 5.28 -2.91
N VAL A 105 -5.03 6.53 -2.57
CA VAL A 105 -4.07 7.63 -2.61
C VAL A 105 -2.89 7.39 -1.68
N VAL A 106 -3.14 6.89 -0.47
CA VAL A 106 -2.08 6.49 0.46
C VAL A 106 -1.21 5.37 -0.12
N GLN A 107 -1.80 4.37 -0.77
CA GLN A 107 -1.05 3.31 -1.46
C GLN A 107 -0.17 3.87 -2.61
N VAL A 108 -0.66 4.89 -3.33
CA VAL A 108 0.15 5.56 -4.36
C VAL A 108 1.34 6.28 -3.75
N TYR A 109 1.15 6.98 -2.63
CA TYR A 109 2.24 7.61 -1.89
C TYR A 109 3.30 6.59 -1.46
N GLU A 110 2.87 5.47 -0.85
CA GLU A 110 3.79 4.40 -0.43
C GLU A 110 4.57 3.83 -1.63
N ALA A 111 3.90 3.61 -2.76
CA ALA A 111 4.54 3.13 -3.98
C ALA A 111 5.56 4.14 -4.55
N GLN A 112 5.27 5.46 -4.47
CA GLN A 112 6.19 6.53 -4.89
C GLN A 112 7.45 6.60 -4.02
N VAL A 113 7.34 6.25 -2.73
CA VAL A 113 8.49 6.19 -1.82
C VAL A 113 9.40 5.00 -2.16
N THR A 114 8.83 3.87 -2.58
CA THR A 114 9.59 2.63 -2.84
C THR A 114 10.04 2.46 -4.28
N CYS A 115 9.42 3.14 -5.24
CA CYS A 115 9.64 2.93 -6.67
C CYS A 115 9.72 4.25 -7.43
N HIS A 116 10.63 4.32 -8.41
CA HIS A 116 10.81 5.53 -9.23
C HIS A 116 9.61 5.86 -10.11
N ALA A 117 8.92 4.83 -10.62
CA ALA A 117 7.79 4.98 -11.51
C ALA A 117 6.58 4.20 -10.96
N VAL A 118 5.43 4.86 -10.91
CA VAL A 118 4.16 4.29 -10.45
C VAL A 118 3.16 4.40 -11.60
N VAL A 119 2.40 3.32 -11.83
CA VAL A 119 1.35 3.26 -12.84
C VAL A 119 0.00 3.13 -12.16
N LEU A 120 -0.93 4.03 -12.48
CA LEU A 120 -2.30 3.98 -11.98
C LEU A 120 -3.22 3.33 -13.01
N LEU A 121 -3.82 2.20 -12.65
CA LEU A 121 -4.73 1.44 -13.51
C LEU A 121 -6.19 1.69 -13.12
N GLY A 122 -7.07 1.85 -14.11
CA GLY A 122 -8.50 2.00 -13.89
C GLY A 122 -9.23 2.70 -15.05
N PRO A 123 -10.57 2.66 -15.10
CA PRO A 123 -11.36 3.26 -16.17
C PRO A 123 -11.20 4.79 -16.22
N PRO A 124 -11.45 5.45 -17.36
CA PRO A 124 -11.43 6.92 -17.43
C PRO A 124 -12.35 7.53 -16.35
N GLN A 125 -12.02 8.74 -15.91
CA GLN A 125 -12.76 9.48 -14.86
C GLN A 125 -12.80 8.84 -13.46
N SER A 126 -12.02 7.78 -13.20
CA SER A 126 -11.91 7.17 -11.85
C SER A 126 -11.06 7.94 -10.84
N GLY A 127 -10.81 9.24 -11.05
CA GLY A 127 -10.03 10.08 -10.11
C GLY A 127 -8.51 9.81 -10.06
N LYS A 128 -7.92 9.08 -11.03
CA LYS A 128 -6.47 8.78 -11.06
C LYS A 128 -5.61 10.02 -11.18
N THR A 129 -5.95 10.92 -12.10
CA THR A 129 -5.22 12.18 -12.30
C THR A 129 -5.36 13.06 -11.06
N THR A 130 -6.56 13.13 -10.50
CA THR A 130 -6.85 13.86 -9.25
C THR A 130 -6.01 13.35 -8.08
N ALA A 131 -5.84 12.02 -7.93
CA ALA A 131 -5.01 11.45 -6.88
C ALA A 131 -3.56 11.99 -6.91
N GLY A 132 -2.97 12.09 -8.10
CA GLY A 132 -1.63 12.66 -8.27
C GLY A 132 -1.56 14.17 -8.03
N HIS A 133 -2.64 14.91 -8.30
CA HIS A 133 -2.70 16.34 -8.01
C HIS A 133 -2.86 16.62 -6.51
N VAL A 134 -3.78 15.92 -5.84
CA VAL A 134 -4.01 16.06 -4.40
C VAL A 134 -2.75 15.68 -3.62
N LEU A 135 -2.07 14.58 -3.98
CA LEU A 135 -0.79 14.19 -3.35
C LEU A 135 0.34 15.20 -3.51
N ARG A 136 0.30 16.02 -4.56
CA ARG A 136 1.32 17.05 -4.76
C ARG A 136 1.10 18.26 -3.86
N ASN A 137 -0.16 18.55 -3.55
CA ASN A 137 -0.57 19.75 -2.83
C ASN A 137 -0.77 19.52 -1.33
N ALA A 138 -1.07 18.27 -0.94
CA ALA A 138 -1.09 17.80 0.45
C ALA A 138 0.33 17.65 1.02
#